data_AF-A0A1S1H1V0-F1
#
_entry.id   AF-A0A1S1H1V0-F1
#
_cell.length_a   1.000
_cell.length_b   1.000
_cell.length_c   1.000
_cell.angle_alpha   90.00
_cell.angle_beta   90.00
_cell.angle_gamma   90.00
#
_symmetry.space_group_name_H-M   'P 1'
#
loop_
_entity.id
_entity.type
_entity.pdbx_description
1 polymer ?
#
loop_
_entity_poly.entity_id
_entity_poly.type
_entity_poly.pdbx_seq_one_letter_code
_entity_poly.pdbx_strand_id
1 'polypeptide(L)' 'MTLNEYILRYRLKQAIDKMAESPNSPLSDISEQVGFSDYKYFAKVFKKYLHISPKELKLMDKNH' A
#
# COMPACT_ATOMS: atom_id res chain seq x y z
N MET A 1 13.35 -6.96 -14.65
CA MET A 1 11.96 -6.65 -14.29
C MET A 1 11.04 -7.64 -14.98
N THR A 2 10.15 -8.31 -14.24
CA THR A 2 9.08 -9.13 -14.82
C THR A 2 7.79 -8.31 -14.94
N LEU A 3 6.84 -8.76 -15.75
CA LEU A 3 5.51 -8.15 -15.83
C LEU A 3 4.84 -8.08 -14.44
N ASN A 4 4.97 -9.15 -13.65
CA ASN A 4 4.45 -9.19 -12.28
C ASN A 4 5.08 -8.13 -11.38
N GLU A 5 6.38 -7.88 -11.52
CA GLU A 5 7.05 -6.85 -10.75
C GLU A 5 6.57 -5.44 -11.14
N TYR A 6 6.31 -5.20 -12.43
CA TYR A 6 5.73 -3.94 -12.89
C TYR A 6 4.34 -3.71 -12.30
N ILE A 7 3.47 -4.72 -12.36
CA ILE A 7 2.12 -4.66 -11.81
C ILE A 7 2.16 -4.42 -10.30
N LEU A 8 3.06 -5.10 -9.58
CA LEU A 8 3.22 -4.88 -8.13
C LEU A 8 3.60 -3.44 -7.82
N ARG A 9 4.60 -2.87 -8.51
CA ARG A 9 4.99 -1.46 -8.31
C ARG A 9 3.85 -0.50 -8.61
N TYR A 10 3.08 -0.76 -9.66
CA TYR A 10 1.91 0.05 -10.01
C TYR A 10 0.82 -0.01 -8.92
N ARG A 11 0.49 -1.20 -8.39
CA ARG A 11 -0.46 -1.35 -7.29
C ARG A 11 0.00 -0.67 -6.01
N LEU A 12 1.30 -0.75 -5.69
CA LEU A 12 1.88 -0.07 -4.54
C LEU A 12 1.80 1.45 -4.66
N LYS A 13 2.03 2.00 -5.85
CA LYS A 13 1.85 3.43 -6.12
C LYS A 13 0.40 3.86 -5.85
N GLN A 14 -0.58 3.14 -6.41
CA GLN A 14 -1.99 3.42 -6.16
C GLN A 14 -2.37 3.29 -4.68
N ALA A 15 -1.71 2.41 -3.93
CA ALA A 15 -1.96 2.27 -2.49
C ALA A 15 -1.55 3.53 -1.72
N ILE A 16 -0.43 4.16 -2.09
CA ILE A 16 0.03 5.43 -1.51
C ILE A 16 -0.98 6.53 -1.83
N ASP A 17 -1.37 6.66 -3.10
CA ASP A 17 -2.33 7.68 -3.54
C ASP A 17 -3.66 7.55 -2.78
N LYS A 18 -4.18 6.32 -2.64
CA LYS A 18 -5.40 6.04 -1.87
C LYS A 18 -5.27 6.30 -0.36
N MET A 19 -4.09 6.08 0.23
CA MET A 19 -3.85 6.41 1.63
C MET A 19 -3.94 7.93 1.86
N ALA A 20 -3.42 8.73 0.92
CA ALA A 20 -3.49 10.19 0.97
C ALA A 20 -4.91 10.72 0.71
N GLU A 21 -5.63 10.15 -0.26
CA GLU A 21 -7.02 10.52 -0.58
C GLU A 21 -8.00 10.15 0.55
N SER A 22 -7.73 9.08 1.28
CA SER A 22 -8.64 8.52 2.28
C SER A 22 -7.91 8.15 3.59
N PRO A 23 -7.47 9.14 4.38
CA PRO A 23 -6.66 8.93 5.59
C PRO A 23 -7.38 8.14 6.70
N ASN A 24 -8.71 8.07 6.64
CA ASN A 24 -9.52 7.31 7.59
C ASN A 24 -9.80 5.87 7.14
N SER A 25 -9.62 5.53 5.87
CA SER A 25 -9.95 4.19 5.34
C SER A 25 -9.04 3.10 5.92
N PRO A 26 -9.59 1.96 6.37
CA PRO A 26 -8.79 0.83 6.82
C PRO A 26 -7.75 0.40 5.77
N LEU A 27 -6.56 0.00 6.24
CA LEU A 27 -5.49 -0.45 5.34
C LEU A 27 -5.84 -1.77 4.63
N SER A 28 -6.73 -2.58 5.21
CA SER A 28 -7.34 -3.76 4.57
C SER A 28 -8.08 -3.36 3.31
N ASP A 29 -8.95 -2.36 3.41
CA ASP A 29 -9.82 -1.92 2.33
C ASP A 29 -8.99 -1.30 1.20
N ILE A 30 -7.94 -0.53 1.56
CA ILE A 30 -6.99 0.00 0.59
C ILE A 30 -6.26 -1.14 -0.14
N SER A 31 -5.85 -2.19 0.58
CA SER A 31 -5.19 -3.34 -0.03
C SER A 31 -6.08 -4.10 -1.02
N GLU A 32 -7.37 -4.25 -0.68
CA GLU A 32 -8.37 -4.87 -1.57
C GLU A 32 -8.61 -4.02 -2.81
N GLN A 33 -8.77 -2.69 -2.64
CA GLN A 33 -9.01 -1.76 -3.74
C GLN A 33 -7.87 -1.70 -4.76
N VAL A 34 -6.62 -1.95 -4.33
CA VAL A 34 -5.46 -1.98 -5.24
C VAL A 34 -5.11 -3.40 -5.71
N GLY A 35 -6.01 -4.36 -5.48
CA GLY A 35 -5.93 -5.70 -6.06
C GLY A 35 -5.09 -6.70 -5.27
N PHE A 36 -4.94 -6.53 -3.95
CA PHE A 36 -4.40 -7.55 -3.05
C PHE A 36 -5.55 -8.24 -2.30
N SER A 37 -5.67 -9.56 -2.47
CA SER A 37 -6.66 -10.37 -1.74
C SER A 37 -6.20 -10.74 -0.32
N ASP A 38 -4.91 -10.58 -0.02
CA ASP A 38 -4.32 -10.89 1.29
C ASP A 38 -3.55 -9.68 1.81
N TYR A 39 -4.02 -9.13 2.94
CA TYR A 39 -3.41 -7.97 3.58
C TYR A 39 -1.99 -8.25 4.12
N LYS A 40 -1.71 -9.45 4.63
CA LYS A 40 -0.36 -9.82 5.11
C LYS A 40 0.64 -9.85 3.96
N TYR A 41 0.22 -10.37 2.80
CA TYR A 41 1.03 -10.34 1.59
C TYR A 41 1.25 -8.92 1.09
N PHE A 42 0.19 -8.10 1.04
CA PHE A 42 0.28 -6.67 0.74
C PHE A 42 1.30 -5.98 1.65
N ALA A 43 1.18 -6.11 2.97
CA ALA A 43 2.08 -5.46 3.93
C ALA A 43 3.54 -5.91 3.76
N LYS A 44 3.76 -7.20 3.50
CA LYS A 44 5.10 -7.75 3.24
C LYS A 44 5.72 -7.16 1.97
N VAL A 45 4.95 -7.12 0.88
CA VAL A 45 5.42 -6.58 -0.40
C VAL A 45 5.62 -5.07 -0.32
N PHE A 46 4.67 -4.34 0.26
CA PHE A 46 4.76 -2.90 0.47
C PHE A 46 6.04 -2.54 1.22
N LYS A 47 6.31 -3.20 2.36
CA LYS A 47 7.56 -2.99 3.11
C LYS A 47 8.81 -3.38 2.32
N LYS A 48 8.74 -4.44 1.51
CA LYS A 48 9.88 -4.86 0.67
C LYS A 48 10.26 -3.81 -0.37
N TYR A 49 9.27 -3.16 -1.00
CA TYR A 49 9.50 -2.24 -2.12
C TYR A 49 9.63 -0.77 -1.69
N LEU A 50 8.95 -0.37 -0.61
CA LEU A 50 8.93 1.02 -0.12
C LEU A 50 9.78 1.20 1.14
N HIS A 51 10.34 0.12 1.69
CA HIS A 51 11.16 0.13 2.91
C HIS A 51 10.46 0.67 4.18
N ILE A 52 9.16 0.90 4.11
CA ILE A 52 8.28 1.33 5.19
C ILE A 52 7.00 0.49 5.17
N SER A 53 6.41 0.18 6.32
CA SER A 53 5.13 -0.53 6.34
C SER A 53 3.95 0.39 6.00
N PRO A 54 2.83 -0.15 5.49
CA PRO A 54 1.62 0.64 5.25
C PRO A 54 1.12 1.41 6.49
N LYS A 55 1.30 0.81 7.68
CA LYS A 55 0.90 1.41 8.96
C LYS A 55 1.78 2.59 9.35
N GLU A 56 3.09 2.45 9.16
CA GLU A 56 4.05 3.53 9.44
C GLU A 56 3.81 4.72 8.53
N LEU A 57 3.64 4.49 7.22
CA LEU A 57 3.33 5.56 6.26
C LEU A 57 2.04 6.30 6.64
N LYS A 58 0.96 5.56 6.89
CA LYS A 58 -0.33 6.13 7.30
C LYS A 58 -0.26 6.94 8.61
N LEU A 59 0.63 6.58 9.53
CA LEU A 59 0.82 7.33 10.78
C LEU A 59 1.61 8.62 10.55
N MET A 60 2.57 8.62 9.63
CA MET A 60 3.35 9.82 9.27
C MET A 60 2.46 10.91 8.67
N ASP A 61 1.53 10.55 7.78
CA ASP A 61 0.61 11.51 7.15
C ASP A 61 -0.43 12.10 8.12
N LYS A 62 -0.72 11.43 9.24
CA LYS A 62 -1.68 11.93 10.24
C LYS A 62 -1.14 13.05 11.14
N ASN A 63 0.16 13.32 11.10
CA ASN A 63 0.82 14.29 11.96
C ASN A 63 1.06 15.67 11.28
N HIS A 64 0.37 15.93 10.17
CA HIS A 64 0.41 17.19 9.43
C HIS A 64 -0.97 17.83 9.35
#